data_AF-W6TF59-F1
#
_entry.id   AF-W6TF59-F1
#
_cell.length_a   1.000
_cell.length_b   1.000
_cell.length_c   1.000
_cell.angle_alpha   90.00
_cell.angle_beta   90.00
_cell.angle_gamma   90.00
#
_symmetry.space_group_name_H-M   'P 1'
#
loop_
_entity.id
_entity.type
_entity.pdbx_description
1 polymer ?
#
loop_
_entity_poly.entity_id
_entity_poly.type
_entity_poly.pdbx_seq_one_letter_code
_entity_poly.pdbx_strand_id
1 'polypeptide(L)' 'MNRTQEATVNNFYDASHDQLKQHLHAYLIAYNFAKRLQAIKGKTLWQLILNQWIIYPQYFTIHPDHILLRLNSSLI' A
#
# COMPACT_ATOMS: atom_id res chain seq x y z
N MET A 1 30.98 -24.41 -8.18
CA MET A 1 29.81 -23.83 -7.49
C MET A 1 29.90 -24.27 -6.04
N ASN A 2 30.11 -23.34 -5.10
CA ASN A 2 30.37 -23.65 -3.69
C ASN A 2 29.09 -23.45 -2.88
N ARG A 3 28.80 -24.37 -1.93
CA ARG A 3 27.60 -24.34 -1.06
C ARG A 3 27.33 -22.99 -0.38
N THR A 4 28.35 -22.17 -0.18
CA THR A 4 28.24 -20.82 0.40
C THR A 4 27.53 -19.82 -0.53
N GLN A 5 27.68 -19.95 -1.85
CA GLN A 5 26.99 -19.11 -2.83
C GLN A 5 25.49 -19.46 -2.91
N GLU A 6 25.12 -20.74 -2.90
CA GLU A 6 23.71 -21.15 -2.90
C GLU A 6 22.97 -20.69 -1.64
N ALA A 7 23.62 -20.76 -0.48
CA ALA A 7 23.06 -20.26 0.78
C ALA A 7 22.87 -18.73 0.80
N THR A 8 23.73 -17.99 0.09
CA THR A 8 23.61 -16.53 -0.04
C THR A 8 22.50 -16.18 -1.03
N VAL A 9 22.45 -16.87 -2.18
CA VAL A 9 21.41 -16.66 -3.20
C VAL A 9 20.01 -16.99 -2.66
N ASN A 10 19.84 -18.04 -1.85
CA ASN A 10 18.55 -18.35 -1.21
C ASN A 10 18.17 -17.37 -0.11
N ASN A 11 19.10 -16.94 0.76
CA ASN A 11 18.79 -15.96 1.82
C ASN A 11 18.36 -14.59 1.25
N PHE A 12 18.91 -14.18 0.10
CA PHE A 12 18.49 -12.94 -0.55
C PHE A 12 17.15 -13.07 -1.29
N TYR A 13 16.71 -14.28 -1.64
CA TYR A 13 15.45 -14.50 -2.36
C TYR A 13 14.22 -14.45 -1.43
N ASP A 14 14.33 -15.03 -0.22
CA ASP A 14 13.22 -15.09 0.74
C ASP A 14 13.10 -13.83 1.62
N ALA A 15 14.22 -13.21 2.03
CA ALA A 15 14.19 -11.94 2.76
C ALA A 15 13.69 -10.76 1.91
N SER A 16 13.81 -10.86 0.57
CA SER A 16 13.43 -9.80 -0.36
C SER A 16 11.93 -9.62 -0.50
N HIS A 17 11.14 -10.69 -0.41
CA HIS A 17 9.70 -10.61 -0.68
C HIS A 17 8.96 -9.89 0.45
N ASP A 18 9.25 -10.22 1.70
CA ASP A 18 8.58 -9.60 2.84
C ASP A 18 9.07 -8.17 3.09
N GLN A 19 10.36 -7.89 2.85
CA GLN A 19 10.87 -6.50 2.85
C GLN A 19 10.24 -5.66 1.73
N LEU A 20 10.05 -6.22 0.54
CA LEU A 20 9.37 -5.54 -0.57
C LEU A 20 7.90 -5.25 -0.23
N LYS A 21 7.18 -6.22 0.35
CA LYS A 21 5.81 -6.03 0.83
C LYS A 21 5.74 -4.91 1.87
N GLN A 22 6.64 -4.91 2.86
CA GLN A 22 6.70 -3.85 3.88
C GLN A 22 6.98 -2.48 3.27
N HIS A 23 7.89 -2.40 2.31
CA HIS A 23 8.21 -1.13 1.65
C HIS A 23 7.04 -0.61 0.81
N LEU A 24 6.40 -1.48 0.02
CA LEU A 24 5.21 -1.14 -0.76
C LEU A 24 4.06 -0.70 0.16
N HIS A 25 3.89 -1.39 1.29
CA HIS A 25 2.87 -1.05 2.27
C HIS A 25 3.11 0.32 2.91
N ALA A 26 4.33 0.59 3.37
CA ALA A 26 4.72 1.89 3.91
C ALA A 26 4.55 3.00 2.85
N TYR A 27 4.92 2.73 1.60
CA TYR A 27 4.72 3.66 0.49
C TYR A 27 3.24 3.93 0.24
N LEU A 28 2.39 2.89 0.21
CA LEU A 28 0.95 3.02 0.03
C LEU A 28 0.31 3.80 1.18
N ILE A 29 0.69 3.55 2.44
CA ILE A 29 0.20 4.33 3.58
C ILE A 29 0.61 5.79 3.45
N ALA A 30 1.88 6.05 3.17
CA ALA A 30 2.37 7.42 3.02
C ALA A 30 1.66 8.15 1.87
N TYR A 31 1.48 7.50 0.73
CA TYR A 31 0.84 8.10 -0.44
C TYR A 31 -0.67 8.32 -0.22
N ASN A 32 -1.36 7.35 0.38
CA ASN A 32 -2.81 7.42 0.56
C ASN A 32 -3.22 8.37 1.68
N PHE A 33 -2.44 8.44 2.76
CA PHE A 33 -2.83 9.14 3.99
C PHE A 33 -1.91 10.30 4.39
N ALA A 34 -0.60 10.21 4.20
CA ALA A 34 0.33 11.26 4.65
C ALA A 34 0.58 12.33 3.58
N LYS A 35 0.60 11.94 2.30
CA LYS A 35 0.93 12.81 1.19
C LYS A 35 -0.29 13.63 0.78
N ARG A 36 -0.16 14.94 0.95
CA ARG A 36 -1.10 15.92 0.39
C ARG A 36 -0.72 16.24 -1.04
N LEU A 37 -1.67 16.13 -1.94
CA LEU A 37 -1.45 16.33 -3.37
C LEU A 37 -1.93 17.73 -3.76
N GLN A 38 -1.01 18.58 -4.22
CA GLN A 38 -1.32 19.97 -4.61
C GLN A 38 -2.34 20.04 -5.75
N ALA A 39 -2.24 19.11 -6.71
CA ALA A 39 -3.16 19.01 -7.85
C ALA A 39 -4.64 18.84 -7.44
N ILE A 40 -4.90 18.34 -6.22
CA ILE A 40 -6.25 18.12 -5.69
C ILE A 40 -6.51 18.99 -4.45
N LYS A 41 -6.01 20.23 -4.48
CA LYS A 41 -6.21 21.25 -3.44
C LYS A 41 -5.68 20.81 -2.06
N GLY A 42 -4.57 20.08 -2.03
CA GLY A 42 -3.93 19.66 -0.79
C GLY A 42 -4.67 18.56 -0.01
N LYS A 43 -5.60 17.87 -0.68
CA LYS A 43 -6.23 16.64 -0.15
C LYS A 43 -5.27 15.46 -0.24
N THR A 44 -5.46 14.50 0.65
CA THR A 44 -4.84 13.18 0.51
C THR A 44 -5.61 12.36 -0.53
N LEU A 45 -4.99 11.32 -1.08
CA LEU A 45 -5.68 10.45 -2.03
C LEU A 45 -6.91 9.79 -1.38
N TRP A 46 -6.79 9.39 -0.12
CA TRP A 46 -7.89 8.85 0.67
C TRP A 46 -9.09 9.81 0.73
N GLN A 47 -8.84 11.08 1.07
CA GLN A 47 -9.90 12.09 1.13
C GLN A 47 -10.55 12.33 -0.22
N LEU A 48 -9.79 12.23 -1.31
CA LEU A 48 -10.35 12.33 -2.65
C LEU A 48 -11.30 11.16 -2.93
N ILE A 49 -10.86 9.93 -2.69
CA ILE A 49 -11.67 8.73 -2.94
C ILE A 49 -12.95 8.75 -2.10
N LEU A 50 -12.85 9.06 -0.81
CA LEU A 50 -14.02 9.21 0.06
C LEU A 50 -15.00 10.25 -0.46
N ASN A 51 -14.51 11.43 -0.83
CA ASN A 51 -15.37 12.48 -1.35
C ASN A 51 -16.08 12.06 -2.65
N GLN A 52 -15.37 11.38 -3.56
CA GLN A 52 -15.97 10.87 -4.79
C GLN A 52 -16.99 9.77 -4.52
N TRP A 53 -16.72 8.90 -3.54
CA TRP A 53 -17.65 7.87 -3.12
C TRP A 53 -18.94 8.45 -2.54
N ILE A 54 -18.85 9.50 -1.72
CA ILE A 54 -20.03 10.19 -1.17
C ILE A 54 -20.89 10.82 -2.28
N ILE A 55 -20.25 11.44 -3.28
CA ILE A 55 -20.97 12.16 -4.35
C ILE A 55 -21.53 11.18 -5.39
N TYR A 56 -20.78 10.13 -5.72
CA TYR A 56 -21.12 9.18 -6.77
C TYR A 56 -20.91 7.72 -6.34
N PRO A 57 -21.65 7.24 -5.33
CA PRO A 57 -21.45 5.90 -4.77
C PRO A 57 -21.67 4.78 -5.80
N GLN A 58 -22.50 5.02 -6.82
CA GLN A 58 -22.81 4.06 -7.89
C GLN A 58 -21.61 3.64 -8.75
N TYR A 59 -20.53 4.44 -8.76
CA TYR A 59 -19.32 4.09 -9.52
C TYR A 59 -18.33 3.23 -8.72
N PHE A 60 -18.64 2.93 -7.46
CA PHE A 60 -17.76 2.16 -6.59
C PHE A 60 -18.40 0.82 -6.23
N THR A 61 -17.71 -0.26 -6.55
CA THR A 61 -18.13 -1.63 -6.18
C THR A 61 -17.82 -1.95 -4.71
N ILE A 62 -16.83 -1.28 -4.11
CA ILE A 62 -16.31 -1.57 -2.77
C ILE A 62 -16.36 -0.30 -1.93
N HIS A 63 -16.81 -0.43 -0.68
CA HIS A 63 -16.78 0.68 0.28
C HIS A 63 -15.33 1.08 0.60
N PRO A 64 -14.97 2.38 0.54
CA PRO A 64 -13.60 2.84 0.73
C PRO A 64 -12.97 2.37 2.05
N ASP A 65 -13.75 2.23 3.13
CA ASP A 65 -13.24 1.78 4.44
C ASP A 65 -12.60 0.39 4.42
N HIS A 66 -12.96 -0.47 3.47
CA HIS A 66 -12.27 -1.75 3.29
C HIS A 66 -10.83 -1.56 2.80
N ILE A 67 -10.50 -0.46 2.12
CA ILE A 67 -9.14 -0.13 1.70
C ILE A 67 -8.28 0.17 2.93
N LEU A 68 -8.83 0.88 3.93
CA LEU A 68 -8.18 1.12 5.22
C LEU A 68 -7.94 -0.18 6.01
N LEU A 69 -8.97 -1.03 6.10
CA LEU A 69 -8.89 -2.28 6.85
C LEU A 69 -7.91 -3.28 6.23
N ARG A 70 -7.91 -3.42 4.90
CA ARG A 70 -7.04 -4.37 4.17
C ARG A 70 -5.56 -3.95 4.16
N LEU A 71 -5.28 -2.64 4.18
CA LEU A 71 -3.92 -2.17 4.36
C LEU A 71 -3.45 -2.49 5.79
N ASN A 72 -4.21 -2.18 6.83
CA ASN A 72 -3.77 -2.42 8.21
C ASN A 72 -3.75 -3.90 8.65
N SER A 73 -4.52 -4.78 8.01
CA SER A 73 -4.58 -6.21 8.37
C SER A 73 -3.40 -7.05 7.85
N SER A 74 -2.49 -6.48 7.05
CA SER A 74 -1.32 -7.21 6.52
C SER A 74 -0.13 -7.24 7.50
N LEU A 75 -0.33 -6.75 8.74
CA LEU A 75 0.70 -6.62 9.78
C LEU A 75 0.38 -7.44 11.05
N ILE A 76 -0.52 -8.43 10.97
CA ILE A 76 -0.72 -9.44 12.02
C ILE A 76 -0.57 -10.83 11.40
#